data_AF-Q3B3Y2-F1
#
_entry.id   AF-Q3B3Y2-F1
#
_cell.length_a   1.000
_cell.length_b   1.000
_cell.length_c   1.000
_cell.angle_alpha   90.00
_cell.angle_beta   90.00
_cell.angle_gamma   90.00
#
_symmetry.space_group_name_H-M   'P 1'
#
loop_
_entity.id
_entity.type
_entity.pdbx_description
1 polymer ?
#
loop_
_entity_poly.entity_id
_entity_poly.type
_entity_poly.pdbx_seq_one_letter_code
_entity_poly.pdbx_strand_id
1 'polypeptide(L)'
;MKRFFIEHSEAVDINHCLFSGQSFSWQKHGNDGRYVSAIINGSAVVIENTNDGGVVLHTDGNTIGVESPQVWFRRYFSLDVDTETLFSEPFRNAHPELALQLERYRGLRVLRQDPYETMVTFMCAQGIGMALIRRQVSMLARRYGEHVPLSLNGCTINLYRFPTPSRLGAADPMELRACTNNNLMRARNIISASQKVTEGCIDFKALASKKNTQEDIQAALSRCGGIGLKIADCIALFGLGRFDAFPIDTHVRQFLGLWFGFPEASAPLTDKNYRILAERARELLGEKLAGYRGHHLFHCWRTEVRKMQAF
;
A
#
# COMPACT_ATOMS: atom_id res chain seq x y z
N MET A 1 12.05 -15.92 -18.40
CA MET A 1 11.69 -14.51 -18.12
C MET A 1 12.81 -13.62 -18.63
N LYS A 2 12.50 -12.37 -19.00
CA LYS A 2 13.50 -11.36 -19.36
C LYS A 2 14.10 -10.77 -18.10
N ARG A 3 15.40 -10.47 -18.13
CA ARG A 3 16.20 -10.02 -16.98
C ARG A 3 16.70 -8.60 -17.21
N PHE A 4 16.50 -7.73 -16.22
CA PHE A 4 16.92 -6.33 -16.25
C PHE A 4 17.63 -5.99 -14.94
N PHE A 5 18.84 -5.45 -15.01
CA PHE A 5 19.50 -4.91 -13.83
C PHE A 5 19.03 -3.48 -13.61
N ILE A 6 18.63 -3.16 -12.39
CA ILE A 6 18.22 -1.84 -11.96
C ILE A 6 19.21 -1.37 -10.91
N GLU A 7 20.09 -0.47 -11.35
CA GLU A 7 20.92 0.30 -10.44
C GLU A 7 20.05 1.34 -9.74
N HIS A 8 20.17 1.43 -8.41
CA HIS A 8 19.57 2.52 -7.66
C HIS A 8 20.61 3.09 -6.69
N SER A 9 21.05 4.32 -6.95
CA SER A 9 21.94 5.07 -6.05
C SER A 9 21.26 5.49 -4.76
N GLU A 10 19.93 5.45 -4.74
CA GLU A 10 19.09 5.81 -3.61
C GLU A 10 18.90 4.59 -2.70
N ALA A 11 18.84 4.81 -1.39
CA ALA A 11 18.52 3.74 -0.45
C ALA A 11 17.10 3.23 -0.74
N VAL A 12 16.97 2.00 -1.25
CA VAL A 12 15.69 1.31 -1.42
C VAL A 12 15.80 -0.04 -0.75
N ASP A 13 14.95 -0.26 0.24
CA ASP A 13 14.81 -1.55 0.91
C ASP A 13 13.53 -2.22 0.43
N ILE A 14 13.68 -3.19 -0.48
CA ILE A 14 12.56 -3.91 -1.08
C ILE A 14 11.68 -4.58 -0.03
N ASN A 15 12.27 -5.13 1.03
CA ASN A 15 11.50 -5.80 2.07
C ASN A 15 10.68 -4.79 2.90
N HIS A 16 11.28 -3.69 3.32
CA HIS A 16 10.55 -2.64 4.02
C HIS A 16 9.46 -2.03 3.13
N CYS A 17 9.73 -1.81 1.84
CA CYS A 17 8.74 -1.30 0.89
C CYS A 17 7.53 -2.23 0.76
N LEU A 18 7.74 -3.49 0.36
CA LEU A 18 6.67 -4.41 -0.02
C LEU A 18 5.92 -5.05 1.16
N PHE A 19 6.51 -5.00 2.36
CA PHE A 19 5.96 -5.63 3.56
C PHE A 19 5.73 -4.63 4.71
N SER A 20 5.71 -3.32 4.44
CA SER A 20 5.41 -2.27 5.44
C SER A 20 3.95 -2.22 5.89
N GLY A 21 3.03 -2.85 5.17
CA GLY A 21 1.57 -2.77 5.42
C GLY A 21 0.81 -1.96 4.37
N GLN A 22 1.51 -1.45 3.36
CA GLN A 22 0.90 -0.74 2.22
C GLN A 22 0.46 -1.65 1.08
N SER A 23 1.07 -2.83 0.94
CA SER A 23 0.80 -3.78 -0.15
C SER A 23 0.63 -5.20 0.38
N PHE A 24 -0.23 -5.99 -0.28
CA PHE A 24 -0.59 -7.34 0.19
C PHE A 24 -0.46 -8.45 -0.87
N SER A 25 -0.13 -8.10 -2.12
CA SER A 25 -0.06 -9.03 -3.26
C SER A 25 1.33 -9.62 -3.50
N TRP A 26 2.38 -8.99 -2.97
CA TRP A 26 3.75 -9.49 -3.06
C TRP A 26 3.97 -10.74 -2.20
N GLN A 27 4.63 -11.72 -2.78
CA GLN A 27 4.97 -13.01 -2.15
C GLN A 27 6.49 -13.14 -2.04
N LYS A 28 6.98 -13.64 -0.90
CA LYS A 28 8.39 -14.00 -0.71
C LYS A 28 8.62 -15.44 -1.14
N HIS A 29 9.79 -15.70 -1.74
CA HIS A 29 10.24 -17.04 -2.09
C HIS A 29 11.62 -17.30 -1.48
N GLY A 30 11.84 -18.54 -1.04
CA GLY A 30 13.05 -18.94 -0.31
C GLY A 30 13.03 -18.55 1.16
N ASN A 31 14.00 -19.06 1.92
CA ASN A 31 14.11 -18.82 3.37
C ASN A 31 14.70 -17.44 3.71
N ASP A 32 15.40 -16.81 2.77
CA ASP A 32 16.08 -15.53 2.92
C ASP A 32 15.27 -14.35 2.34
N GLY A 33 14.16 -14.62 1.64
CA GLY A 33 13.40 -13.59 0.93
C GLY A 33 14.20 -12.94 -0.20
N ARG A 34 15.19 -13.64 -0.78
CA ARG A 34 15.99 -13.16 -1.89
C ARG A 34 15.14 -12.80 -3.11
N TYR A 35 14.05 -13.53 -3.33
CA TYR A 35 13.11 -13.30 -4.41
C TYR A 35 11.75 -12.88 -3.86
N VAL A 36 11.17 -11.86 -4.46
CA VAL A 36 9.78 -11.46 -4.22
C VAL A 36 9.06 -11.33 -5.55
N SER A 37 7.79 -11.70 -5.60
CA SER A 37 7.04 -11.65 -6.86
C SER A 37 5.61 -11.17 -6.69
N ALA A 38 5.07 -10.56 -7.74
CA ALA A 38 3.67 -10.20 -7.89
C ALA A 38 3.28 -10.12 -9.37
N ILE A 39 1.98 -10.05 -9.65
CA ILE A 39 1.49 -9.51 -10.91
C ILE A 39 1.27 -8.01 -10.70
N ILE A 40 1.90 -7.16 -11.52
CA ILE A 40 1.75 -5.71 -11.48
C ILE A 40 1.32 -5.24 -12.87
N ASN A 41 0.18 -4.53 -12.96
CA ASN A 41 -0.37 -4.04 -14.23
C ASN A 41 -0.48 -5.14 -15.31
N GLY A 42 -0.83 -6.36 -14.90
CA GLY A 42 -0.97 -7.53 -15.79
C GLY A 42 0.33 -8.28 -16.12
N SER A 43 1.49 -7.69 -15.80
CA SER A 43 2.82 -8.27 -16.01
C SER A 43 3.29 -9.04 -14.79
N ALA A 44 3.90 -10.19 -15.02
CA ALA A 44 4.67 -10.89 -13.99
C ALA A 44 5.93 -10.10 -13.63
N VAL A 45 6.17 -9.89 -12.33
CA VAL A 45 7.37 -9.24 -11.82
C VAL A 45 7.97 -10.10 -10.71
N VAL A 46 9.25 -10.43 -10.84
CA VAL A 46 10.08 -10.96 -9.76
C VAL A 46 11.23 -9.99 -9.51
N ILE A 47 11.40 -9.57 -8.27
CA ILE A 47 12.54 -8.78 -7.82
C ILE A 47 13.49 -9.70 -7.07
N GLU A 48 14.73 -9.76 -7.52
CA GLU A 48 15.83 -10.41 -6.85
C GLU A 48 16.71 -9.34 -6.20
N ASN A 49 16.84 -9.40 -4.88
CA ASN A 49 17.76 -8.55 -4.14
C ASN A 49 19.20 -8.97 -4.44
N THR A 50 20.06 -8.00 -4.75
CA THR A 50 21.50 -8.23 -4.96
C THR A 50 22.32 -7.57 -3.88
N ASN A 51 23.54 -8.06 -3.66
CA ASN A 51 24.48 -7.43 -2.72
C ASN A 51 25.20 -6.21 -3.32
N ASP A 52 25.01 -5.94 -4.62
CA ASP A 52 25.80 -4.99 -5.41
C ASP A 52 25.12 -3.61 -5.52
N GLY A 53 24.30 -3.22 -4.54
CA GLY A 53 23.65 -1.91 -4.50
C GLY A 53 22.52 -1.73 -5.54
N GLY A 54 21.94 -2.82 -6.04
CA GLY A 54 20.83 -2.79 -6.97
C GLY A 54 19.89 -3.99 -6.84
N VAL A 55 18.94 -4.08 -7.77
CA VAL A 55 18.04 -5.24 -7.89
C VAL A 55 18.04 -5.79 -9.31
N VAL A 56 17.77 -7.07 -9.42
CA VAL A 56 17.49 -7.69 -10.72
C VAL A 56 15.98 -7.88 -10.83
N LEU A 57 15.39 -7.27 -11.87
CA LEU A 57 14.00 -7.50 -12.24
C LEU A 57 13.92 -8.62 -13.28
N HIS A 58 13.06 -9.60 -13.01
CA HIS A 58 12.63 -10.59 -13.98
C HIS A 58 11.17 -10.37 -14.33
N THR A 59 10.83 -10.31 -15.61
CA THR A 59 9.45 -10.09 -16.07
C THR A 59 9.13 -10.91 -17.33
N ASP A 60 7.84 -11.08 -17.62
CA ASP A 60 7.32 -11.80 -18.79
C ASP A 60 7.47 -11.01 -20.10
N GLY A 61 7.63 -9.69 -20.03
CA GLY A 61 7.71 -8.79 -21.18
C GLY A 61 8.96 -7.89 -21.22
N ASN A 62 9.00 -6.99 -22.20
CA ASN A 62 9.94 -5.86 -22.22
C ASN A 62 9.42 -4.65 -21.42
N THR A 63 8.18 -4.72 -20.95
CA THR A 63 7.50 -3.64 -20.26
C THR A 63 6.74 -4.21 -19.06
N ILE A 64 6.53 -3.37 -18.05
CA ILE A 64 5.62 -3.64 -16.94
C ILE A 64 4.44 -2.69 -17.10
N GLY A 65 3.30 -3.22 -17.55
CA GLY A 65 2.26 -2.40 -18.16
C GLY A 65 2.79 -1.71 -19.42
N VAL A 66 2.78 -0.37 -19.42
CA VAL A 66 3.20 0.47 -20.56
C VAL A 66 4.61 1.05 -20.42
N GLU A 67 5.30 0.79 -19.32
CA GLU A 67 6.59 1.39 -18.99
C GLU A 67 7.74 0.41 -19.17
N SER A 68 8.94 0.91 -19.46
CA SER A 68 10.15 0.08 -19.33
C SER A 68 10.38 -0.32 -17.86
N PRO A 69 11.05 -1.45 -17.58
CA PRO A 69 11.30 -1.91 -16.21
C PRO A 69 11.99 -0.87 -15.34
N GLN A 70 12.92 -0.09 -15.90
CA GLN A 70 13.61 1.01 -15.20
C GLN A 70 12.65 2.13 -14.80
N VAL A 71 11.82 2.60 -15.75
CA VAL A 71 10.86 3.68 -15.49
C VAL A 71 9.80 3.22 -14.50
N TRP A 72 9.28 2.01 -14.68
CA TRP A 72 8.34 1.40 -13.75
C TRP A 72 8.92 1.32 -12.33
N PHE A 73 10.15 0.83 -12.17
CA PHE A 73 10.76 0.67 -10.85
C PHE A 73 10.90 2.02 -10.13
N ARG A 74 11.43 3.03 -10.83
CA ARG A 74 11.57 4.39 -10.28
C ARG A 74 10.22 4.98 -9.86
N ARG A 75 9.18 4.83 -10.70
CA ARG A 75 7.83 5.34 -10.41
C ARG A 75 7.17 4.57 -9.27
N TYR A 76 7.18 3.24 -9.33
CA TYR A 76 6.48 2.34 -8.41
C TYR A 76 7.03 2.47 -6.99
N PHE A 77 8.36 2.57 -6.83
CA PHE A 77 9.03 2.79 -5.55
C PHE A 77 9.26 4.27 -5.21
N SER A 78 8.57 5.20 -5.88
CA SER A 78 8.63 6.65 -5.59
C SER A 78 10.04 7.24 -5.42
N LEU A 79 10.96 6.85 -6.32
CA LEU A 79 12.36 7.29 -6.34
C LEU A 79 12.54 8.77 -6.75
N ASP A 80 11.45 9.48 -6.99
CA ASP A 80 11.41 10.94 -7.12
C ASP A 80 11.29 11.66 -5.76
N VAL A 81 11.02 10.94 -4.67
CA VAL A 81 10.97 11.51 -3.32
C VAL A 81 12.34 11.36 -2.66
N ASP A 82 12.96 12.49 -2.34
CA ASP A 82 14.19 12.50 -1.56
C ASP A 82 13.91 12.09 -0.11
N THR A 83 14.40 10.91 0.26
CA THR A 83 14.25 10.41 1.63
C THR A 83 15.34 10.89 2.59
N GLU A 84 16.42 11.48 2.10
CA GLU A 84 17.50 12.00 2.95
C GLU A 84 17.03 13.19 3.79
N THR A 85 16.21 14.02 3.16
CA THR A 85 15.60 15.21 3.74
C THR A 85 14.14 15.01 4.15
N LEU A 86 13.67 13.76 4.20
CA LEU A 86 12.26 13.45 4.45
C LEU A 86 11.75 14.09 5.74
N PHE A 87 12.50 13.96 6.84
CA PHE A 87 12.20 14.61 8.11
C PHE A 87 13.06 15.87 8.26
N SER A 88 12.40 17.02 8.49
CA SER A 88 13.06 18.31 8.58
C SER A 88 13.98 18.41 9.79
N GLU A 89 14.97 19.29 9.74
CA GLU A 89 15.85 19.55 10.88
C GLU A 89 15.08 19.96 12.15
N PRO A 90 14.05 20.84 12.10
CA PRO A 90 13.20 21.09 13.26
C PRO A 90 12.55 19.84 13.84
N PHE A 91 12.03 18.93 13.00
CA PHE A 91 11.45 17.67 13.48
C PHE A 91 12.51 16.79 14.15
N ARG A 92 13.69 16.66 13.53
CA ARG A 92 14.81 15.88 14.06
C ARG A 92 15.30 16.41 15.41
N ASN A 93 15.37 17.72 15.57
CA ASN A 93 15.78 18.37 16.82
C ASN A 93 14.73 18.24 17.93
N ALA A 94 13.44 18.30 17.57
CA ALA A 94 12.34 18.11 18.52
C ALA A 94 12.19 16.64 18.95
N HIS A 95 12.58 15.68 18.10
CA HIS A 95 12.40 14.24 18.33
C HIS A 95 13.68 13.43 18.02
N PRO A 96 14.80 13.66 18.72
CA PRO A 96 16.10 13.11 18.35
C PRO A 96 16.17 11.57 18.41
N GLU A 97 15.54 10.96 19.42
CA GLU A 97 15.52 9.49 19.55
C GLU A 97 14.71 8.85 18.41
N LEU A 98 13.55 9.42 18.08
CA LEU A 98 12.70 8.94 16.99
C LEU A 98 13.38 9.14 15.64
N ALA A 99 14.04 10.29 15.44
CA ALA A 99 14.83 10.58 14.26
C ALA A 99 15.92 9.51 14.06
N LEU A 100 16.68 9.19 15.11
CA LEU A 100 17.70 8.14 15.06
C LEU A 100 17.12 6.77 14.70
N GLN A 101 15.93 6.43 15.21
CA GLN A 101 15.27 5.17 14.83
C GLN A 101 14.86 5.14 13.36
N LEU A 102 14.38 6.27 12.82
CA LEU A 102 13.94 6.43 11.43
C LEU A 102 15.09 6.32 10.42
N GLU A 103 16.33 6.58 10.83
CA GLU A 103 17.54 6.40 10.01
C GLU A 103 17.64 4.97 9.45
N ARG A 104 17.25 3.96 10.25
CA ARG A 104 17.25 2.53 9.84
C ARG A 104 16.23 2.22 8.74
N TYR A 105 15.27 3.11 8.53
CA TYR A 105 14.17 2.97 7.58
C TYR A 105 14.26 3.99 6.44
N ARG A 106 15.44 4.58 6.19
CA ARG A 106 15.70 5.45 5.02
C ARG A 106 15.40 4.76 3.69
N GLY A 107 15.59 3.45 3.63
CA GLY A 107 15.28 2.63 2.46
C GLY A 107 13.80 2.42 2.19
N LEU A 108 12.91 2.75 3.14
CA LEU A 108 11.48 2.62 2.94
C LEU A 108 10.99 3.63 1.89
N ARG A 109 10.08 3.17 1.04
CA ARG A 109 9.39 3.97 0.04
C ARG A 109 7.89 3.72 0.10
N VAL A 110 7.10 4.76 -0.19
CA VAL A 110 5.65 4.63 -0.38
C VAL A 110 5.37 4.25 -1.82
N LEU A 111 4.70 3.12 -2.04
CA LEU A 111 4.49 2.56 -3.37
C LEU A 111 3.38 3.32 -4.12
N ARG A 112 3.51 3.37 -5.46
CA ARG A 112 2.44 3.82 -6.38
C ARG A 112 1.75 2.61 -7.01
N GLN A 113 0.83 2.02 -6.27
CA GLN A 113 0.12 0.79 -6.63
C GLN A 113 -1.06 1.07 -7.57
N ASP A 114 -1.64 0.00 -8.13
CA ASP A 114 -2.91 0.10 -8.85
C ASP A 114 -4.03 0.53 -7.87
N PRO A 115 -4.80 1.59 -8.19
CA PRO A 115 -5.79 2.12 -7.27
C PRO A 115 -6.97 1.19 -7.04
N TYR A 116 -7.34 0.34 -8.02
CA TYR A 116 -8.44 -0.60 -7.86
C TYR A 116 -8.03 -1.77 -6.95
N GLU A 117 -6.87 -2.35 -7.18
CA GLU A 117 -6.27 -3.37 -6.31
C GLU A 117 -6.11 -2.83 -4.89
N THR A 118 -5.59 -1.60 -4.75
CA THR A 118 -5.48 -0.91 -3.45
C THR A 118 -6.86 -0.79 -2.79
N MET A 119 -7.89 -0.36 -3.51
CA MET A 119 -9.26 -0.25 -2.99
C MET A 119 -9.75 -1.59 -2.43
N VAL A 120 -9.71 -2.65 -3.22
CA VAL A 120 -10.21 -3.98 -2.81
C VAL A 120 -9.37 -4.56 -1.67
N THR A 121 -8.05 -4.43 -1.70
CA THR A 121 -7.19 -4.98 -0.63
C THR A 121 -7.39 -4.26 0.71
N PHE A 122 -7.60 -2.94 0.72
CA PHE A 122 -7.92 -2.21 1.95
C PHE A 122 -9.35 -2.42 2.44
N MET A 123 -10.31 -2.76 1.56
CA MET A 123 -11.62 -3.27 1.98
C MET A 123 -11.49 -4.63 2.68
N CYS A 124 -10.59 -5.50 2.20
CA CYS A 124 -10.23 -6.76 2.88
C CYS A 124 -9.54 -6.55 4.24
N ALA A 125 -8.90 -5.40 4.46
CA ALA A 125 -8.06 -5.12 5.62
C ALA A 125 -8.80 -4.73 6.91
N GLN A 126 -10.12 -4.51 6.86
CA GLN A 126 -10.89 -3.97 7.97
C GLN A 126 -10.83 -4.86 9.24
N GLY A 127 -10.25 -4.32 10.31
CA GLY A 127 -10.32 -4.90 11.66
C GLY A 127 -9.55 -6.21 11.85
N ILE A 128 -8.52 -6.48 11.03
CA ILE A 128 -7.78 -7.75 11.06
C ILE A 128 -6.27 -7.54 10.87
N GLY A 129 -5.47 -8.53 11.28
CA GLY A 129 -4.01 -8.49 11.14
C GLY A 129 -3.50 -8.81 9.74
N MET A 130 -2.31 -8.30 9.40
CA MET A 130 -1.69 -8.37 8.06
C MET A 130 -1.64 -9.77 7.44
N ALA A 131 -1.35 -10.81 8.23
CA ALA A 131 -1.32 -12.19 7.74
C ALA A 131 -2.69 -12.64 7.17
N LEU A 132 -3.79 -12.28 7.83
CA LEU A 132 -5.14 -12.59 7.36
C LEU A 132 -5.54 -11.71 6.17
N ILE A 133 -5.04 -10.47 6.10
CA ILE A 133 -5.21 -9.61 4.91
C ILE A 133 -4.58 -10.28 3.69
N ARG A 134 -3.29 -10.65 3.77
CA ARG A 134 -2.57 -11.34 2.69
C ARG A 134 -3.26 -12.64 2.28
N ARG A 135 -3.74 -13.43 3.24
CA ARG A 135 -4.50 -14.66 2.96
C ARG A 135 -5.78 -14.37 2.16
N GLN A 136 -6.58 -13.39 2.57
CA GLN A 136 -7.81 -13.02 1.85
C GLN A 136 -7.51 -12.52 0.44
N VAL A 137 -6.50 -11.65 0.29
CA VAL A 137 -6.05 -11.14 -1.01
C VAL A 137 -5.59 -12.27 -1.93
N SER A 138 -4.79 -13.20 -1.41
CA SER A 138 -4.35 -14.40 -2.15
C SER A 138 -5.52 -15.29 -2.55
N MET A 139 -6.48 -15.53 -1.65
CA MET A 139 -7.69 -16.32 -1.96
C MET A 139 -8.55 -15.64 -3.04
N LEU A 140 -8.67 -14.31 -2.99
CA LEU A 140 -9.41 -13.52 -3.96
C LEU A 140 -8.76 -13.59 -5.35
N ALA A 141 -7.43 -13.39 -5.41
CA ALA A 141 -6.68 -13.52 -6.67
C ALA A 141 -6.74 -14.95 -7.23
N ARG A 142 -6.64 -15.98 -6.39
CA ARG A 142 -6.74 -17.38 -6.84
C ARG A 142 -8.12 -17.76 -7.38
N ARG A 143 -9.20 -17.27 -6.76
CA ARG A 143 -10.57 -17.66 -7.11
C ARG A 143 -11.15 -16.84 -8.26
N TYR A 144 -10.84 -15.55 -8.31
CA TYR A 144 -11.43 -14.62 -9.26
C TYR A 144 -10.43 -14.04 -10.27
N GLY A 145 -9.14 -14.30 -10.09
CA GLY A 145 -8.08 -13.88 -10.99
C GLY A 145 -7.73 -14.94 -12.03
N GLU A 146 -6.73 -14.62 -12.84
CA GLU A 146 -6.22 -15.52 -13.87
C GLU A 146 -4.88 -16.12 -13.42
N HIS A 147 -4.72 -17.44 -13.54
CA HIS A 147 -3.48 -18.13 -13.20
C HIS A 147 -2.36 -17.82 -14.21
N VAL A 148 -1.19 -17.43 -13.70
CA VAL A 148 0.00 -17.09 -14.47
C VAL A 148 1.17 -17.91 -13.92
N PRO A 149 1.47 -19.09 -14.50
CA PRO A 149 2.64 -19.87 -14.12
C PRO A 149 3.91 -19.22 -14.67
N LEU A 150 4.94 -19.14 -13.84
CA LEU A 150 6.26 -18.62 -14.22
C LEU A 150 7.33 -19.65 -13.92
N SER A 151 8.33 -19.75 -14.80
CA SER A 151 9.53 -20.53 -14.55
C SER A 151 10.71 -19.59 -14.28
N LEU A 152 11.34 -19.74 -13.12
CA LEU A 152 12.57 -19.05 -12.72
C LEU A 152 13.57 -20.07 -12.20
N ASN A 153 14.75 -20.14 -12.82
CA ASN A 153 15.83 -21.06 -12.41
C ASN A 153 15.39 -22.53 -12.27
N GLY A 154 14.47 -22.99 -13.14
CA GLY A 154 13.93 -24.36 -13.09
C GLY A 154 12.83 -24.60 -12.04
N CYS A 155 12.48 -23.58 -11.23
CA CYS A 155 11.36 -23.63 -10.29
C CYS A 155 10.10 -22.97 -10.88
N THR A 156 8.94 -23.57 -10.63
CA THR A 156 7.64 -23.00 -11.02
C THR A 156 7.08 -22.12 -9.91
N ILE A 157 6.84 -20.84 -10.20
CA ILE A 157 6.15 -19.88 -9.33
C ILE A 157 4.72 -19.71 -9.86
N ASN A 158 3.73 -19.93 -9.00
CA ASN A 158 2.32 -19.79 -9.35
C ASN A 158 1.80 -18.42 -8.92
N LEU A 159 1.62 -17.52 -9.88
CA LEU A 159 1.01 -16.21 -9.65
C LEU A 159 -0.42 -16.17 -10.17
N TYR A 160 -1.16 -15.17 -9.72
CA TYR A 160 -2.54 -14.93 -10.13
C TYR A 160 -2.72 -13.45 -10.37
N ARG A 161 -3.29 -13.06 -11.53
CA ARG A 161 -3.66 -11.68 -11.80
C ARG A 161 -4.70 -11.23 -10.78
N PHE A 162 -4.64 -9.97 -10.37
CA PHE A 162 -5.73 -9.43 -9.55
C PHE A 162 -7.03 -9.42 -10.37
N PRO A 163 -8.18 -9.78 -9.79
CA PRO A 163 -9.45 -9.82 -10.52
C PRO A 163 -9.81 -8.44 -11.07
N THR A 164 -10.46 -8.38 -12.24
CA THR A 164 -10.93 -7.11 -12.81
C THR A 164 -12.18 -6.60 -12.07
N PRO A 165 -12.50 -5.28 -12.16
CA PRO A 165 -13.75 -4.73 -11.64
C PRO A 165 -14.99 -5.50 -12.10
N SER A 166 -15.08 -5.80 -13.39
CA SER A 166 -16.22 -6.54 -13.94
C SER A 166 -16.29 -7.97 -13.38
N ARG A 167 -15.13 -8.61 -13.15
CA ARG A 167 -15.08 -9.98 -12.63
C ARG A 167 -15.53 -10.06 -11.17
N LEU A 168 -15.13 -9.12 -10.30
CA LEU A 168 -15.65 -9.07 -8.93
C LEU A 168 -17.08 -8.52 -8.87
N GLY A 169 -17.44 -7.59 -9.74
CA GLY A 169 -18.80 -7.03 -9.81
C GLY A 169 -19.87 -8.05 -10.19
N ALA A 170 -19.48 -9.13 -10.87
CA ALA A 170 -20.35 -10.24 -11.25
C ALA A 170 -20.25 -11.47 -10.31
N ALA A 171 -19.48 -11.38 -9.22
CA ALA A 171 -19.30 -12.50 -8.30
C ALA A 171 -20.54 -12.75 -7.42
N ASP A 172 -20.78 -14.01 -7.06
CA ASP A 172 -21.78 -14.35 -6.04
C ASP A 172 -21.26 -13.93 -4.64
N PRO A 173 -22.00 -13.08 -3.89
CA PRO A 173 -21.62 -12.70 -2.52
C PRO A 173 -21.49 -13.90 -1.56
N MET A 174 -22.25 -14.97 -1.76
CA MET A 174 -22.20 -16.18 -0.93
C MET A 174 -20.91 -16.98 -1.14
N GLU A 175 -20.34 -16.91 -2.34
CA GLU A 175 -19.04 -17.49 -2.64
C GLU A 175 -17.90 -16.56 -2.23
N LEU A 176 -18.01 -15.27 -2.56
CA LEU A 176 -16.95 -14.29 -2.34
C LEU A 176 -16.68 -14.09 -0.84
N ARG A 177 -17.67 -14.35 0.03
CA ARG A 177 -17.47 -14.29 1.49
C ARG A 177 -16.36 -15.22 1.99
N ALA A 178 -16.10 -16.34 1.30
CA ALA A 178 -15.00 -17.23 1.66
C ALA A 178 -13.63 -16.53 1.55
N CYS A 179 -13.50 -15.58 0.62
CA CYS A 179 -12.32 -14.74 0.44
C CYS A 179 -12.28 -13.54 1.40
N THR A 180 -13.34 -13.28 2.17
CA THR A 180 -13.43 -12.14 3.11
C THR A 180 -13.53 -12.58 4.57
N ASN A 181 -12.89 -13.71 4.91
CA ASN A 181 -12.99 -14.33 6.25
C ASN A 181 -14.44 -14.59 6.68
N ASN A 182 -15.25 -15.10 5.74
CA ASN A 182 -16.68 -15.36 5.88
C ASN A 182 -17.55 -14.12 6.16
N ASN A 183 -17.02 -12.91 5.94
CA ASN A 183 -17.77 -11.67 6.12
C ASN A 183 -18.60 -11.35 4.87
N LEU A 184 -19.88 -11.72 4.91
CA LEU A 184 -20.84 -11.50 3.81
C LEU A 184 -21.05 -10.01 3.49
N MET A 185 -21.06 -9.14 4.50
CA MET A 185 -21.23 -7.70 4.26
C MET A 185 -20.03 -7.11 3.51
N ARG A 186 -18.82 -7.50 3.91
CA ARG A 186 -17.60 -7.13 3.20
C ARG A 186 -17.61 -7.64 1.76
N ALA A 187 -18.10 -8.86 1.55
CA ALA A 187 -18.23 -9.42 0.21
C ALA A 187 -19.18 -8.59 -0.67
N ARG A 188 -20.38 -8.27 -0.16
CA ARG A 188 -21.35 -7.40 -0.84
C ARG A 188 -20.78 -6.01 -1.13
N ASN A 189 -20.04 -5.44 -0.20
CA ASN A 189 -19.39 -4.14 -0.37
C ASN A 189 -18.35 -4.17 -1.50
N ILE A 190 -17.49 -5.19 -1.56
CA ILE A 190 -16.49 -5.35 -2.63
C ILE A 190 -17.17 -5.48 -3.99
N ILE A 191 -18.24 -6.28 -4.08
CA ILE A 191 -19.02 -6.44 -5.32
C ILE A 191 -19.60 -5.10 -5.75
N SER A 192 -20.30 -4.40 -4.86
CA SER A 192 -20.92 -3.09 -5.16
C SER A 192 -19.88 -2.03 -5.55
N ALA A 193 -18.73 -1.97 -4.86
CA ALA A 193 -17.66 -1.05 -5.21
C ALA A 193 -17.05 -1.37 -6.59
N SER A 194 -16.93 -2.66 -6.93
CA SER A 194 -16.42 -3.11 -8.23
C SER A 194 -17.40 -2.83 -9.38
N GLN A 195 -18.71 -2.91 -9.13
CA GLN A 195 -19.76 -2.47 -10.06
C GLN A 195 -19.64 -0.97 -10.33
N LYS A 196 -19.54 -0.14 -9.29
CA LYS A 196 -19.35 1.31 -9.43
C LYS A 196 -18.10 1.69 -10.24
N VAL A 197 -17.00 0.95 -10.09
CA VAL A 197 -15.80 1.14 -10.92
C VAL A 197 -16.07 0.75 -12.37
N THR A 198 -16.74 -0.38 -12.60
CA THR A 198 -17.11 -0.86 -13.94
C THR A 198 -18.03 0.11 -14.68
N GLU A 199 -18.96 0.73 -13.96
CA GLU A 199 -19.92 1.72 -14.47
C GLU A 199 -19.30 3.12 -14.66
N GLY A 200 -18.05 3.33 -14.25
CA GLY A 200 -17.39 4.64 -14.32
C GLY A 200 -17.80 5.63 -13.23
N CYS A 201 -18.59 5.21 -12.22
CA CYS A 201 -18.94 6.03 -11.06
C CYS A 201 -17.73 6.39 -10.19
N ILE A 202 -16.66 5.60 -10.28
CA ILE A 202 -15.36 5.89 -9.67
C ILE A 202 -14.31 5.91 -10.77
N ASP A 203 -13.85 7.11 -11.11
CA ASP A 203 -12.72 7.32 -12.01
C ASP A 203 -11.47 7.66 -11.18
N PHE A 204 -10.59 6.68 -11.02
CA PHE A 204 -9.35 6.86 -10.27
C PHE A 204 -8.40 7.89 -10.91
N LYS A 205 -8.40 8.02 -12.24
CA LYS A 205 -7.58 9.01 -12.93
C LYS A 205 -8.09 10.42 -12.65
N ALA A 206 -9.40 10.62 -12.68
CA ALA A 206 -10.01 11.88 -12.29
C ALA A 206 -9.73 12.19 -10.81
N LEU A 207 -9.88 11.21 -9.91
CA LEU A 207 -9.63 11.38 -8.47
C LEU A 207 -8.17 11.74 -8.15
N ALA A 208 -7.20 11.15 -8.85
CA ALA A 208 -5.77 11.44 -8.67
C ALA A 208 -5.36 12.86 -9.09
N SER A 209 -6.24 13.61 -9.77
CA SER A 209 -5.97 14.99 -10.16
C SER A 209 -5.63 15.89 -8.97
N LYS A 210 -4.61 16.73 -9.12
CA LYS A 210 -4.23 17.76 -8.12
C LYS A 210 -5.33 18.81 -7.86
N LYS A 211 -6.38 18.85 -8.69
CA LYS A 211 -7.53 19.74 -8.49
C LYS A 211 -8.45 19.27 -7.37
N ASN A 212 -8.45 17.98 -7.04
CA ASN A 212 -9.28 17.46 -5.96
C ASN A 212 -8.56 17.66 -4.63
N THR A 213 -9.28 18.16 -3.63
CA THR A 213 -8.81 18.17 -2.25
C THR A 213 -8.81 16.76 -1.67
N GLN A 214 -8.19 16.58 -0.50
CA GLN A 214 -8.25 15.27 0.17
C GLN A 214 -9.70 14.93 0.57
N GLU A 215 -10.45 15.95 0.96
CA GLU A 215 -11.85 15.87 1.35
C GLU A 215 -12.74 15.45 0.16
N ASP A 216 -12.46 15.94 -1.06
CA ASP A 216 -13.14 15.49 -2.28
C ASP A 216 -12.92 14.00 -2.55
N ILE A 217 -11.67 13.53 -2.40
CA ILE A 217 -11.33 12.11 -2.58
C ILE A 217 -12.03 11.26 -1.51
N GLN A 218 -11.98 11.67 -0.25
CA GLN A 218 -12.67 11.00 0.85
C GLN A 218 -14.18 10.94 0.60
N ALA A 219 -14.80 12.05 0.21
CA ALA A 219 -16.22 12.10 -0.08
C ALA A 219 -16.60 11.19 -1.26
N ALA A 220 -15.78 11.15 -2.31
CA ALA A 220 -16.03 10.30 -3.47
C ALA A 220 -15.96 8.81 -3.15
N LEU A 221 -14.89 8.38 -2.47
CA LEU A 221 -14.65 6.98 -2.14
C LEU A 221 -15.59 6.47 -1.04
N SER A 222 -15.94 7.32 -0.07
CA SER A 222 -16.80 6.91 1.06
C SER A 222 -18.27 6.69 0.68
N ARG A 223 -18.66 6.99 -0.57
CA ARG A 223 -19.94 6.56 -1.14
C ARG A 223 -20.02 5.05 -1.35
N CYS A 224 -18.90 4.34 -1.29
CA CYS A 224 -18.86 2.89 -1.34
C CYS A 224 -18.98 2.31 0.07
N GLY A 225 -19.96 1.40 0.24
CA GLY A 225 -20.15 0.70 1.50
C GLY A 225 -18.83 0.06 1.98
N GLY A 226 -18.51 0.24 3.26
CA GLY A 226 -17.27 -0.27 3.83
C GLY A 226 -16.02 0.58 3.53
N ILE A 227 -16.12 1.69 2.79
CA ILE A 227 -15.02 2.64 2.68
C ILE A 227 -15.30 3.83 3.60
N GLY A 228 -14.61 3.89 4.74
CA GLY A 228 -14.59 5.08 5.61
C GLY A 228 -13.33 5.92 5.36
N LEU A 229 -13.17 7.03 6.09
CA LEU A 229 -12.07 7.99 5.92
C LEU A 229 -10.69 7.33 5.89
N LYS A 230 -10.43 6.40 6.82
CA LYS A 230 -9.18 5.62 6.85
C LYS A 230 -8.89 4.89 5.55
N ILE A 231 -9.88 4.17 5.01
CA ILE A 231 -9.69 3.38 3.80
C ILE A 231 -9.58 4.29 2.58
N ALA A 232 -10.37 5.37 2.53
CA ALA A 232 -10.24 6.38 1.49
C ALA A 232 -8.82 6.99 1.46
N ASP A 233 -8.26 7.30 2.62
CA ASP A 233 -6.89 7.82 2.72
C ASP A 233 -5.84 6.77 2.34
N CYS A 234 -6.03 5.49 2.69
CA CYS A 234 -5.15 4.41 2.19
C CYS A 234 -5.17 4.32 0.66
N ILE A 235 -6.36 4.42 0.04
CA ILE A 235 -6.49 4.42 -1.42
C ILE A 235 -5.81 5.65 -2.03
N ALA A 236 -5.99 6.82 -1.42
CA ALA A 236 -5.36 8.05 -1.86
C ALA A 236 -3.83 7.97 -1.79
N LEU A 237 -3.29 7.55 -0.64
CA LEU A 237 -1.85 7.47 -0.40
C LEU A 237 -1.16 6.44 -1.28
N PHE A 238 -1.69 5.21 -1.32
CA PHE A 238 -1.00 4.08 -1.93
C PHE A 238 -1.43 3.80 -3.38
N GLY A 239 -2.63 4.23 -3.78
CA GLY A 239 -3.20 3.97 -5.11
C GLY A 239 -3.29 5.21 -6.02
N LEU A 240 -3.53 6.39 -5.45
CA LEU A 240 -3.67 7.63 -6.23
C LEU A 240 -2.42 8.52 -6.22
N GLY A 241 -1.38 8.14 -5.47
CA GLY A 241 -0.15 8.91 -5.35
C GLY A 241 -0.30 10.24 -4.59
N ARG A 242 -1.31 10.33 -3.71
CA ARG A 242 -1.57 11.49 -2.85
C ARG A 242 -0.78 11.37 -1.56
N PHE A 243 0.49 11.77 -1.61
CA PHE A 243 1.42 11.68 -0.47
C PHE A 243 1.08 12.60 0.71
N ASP A 244 0.12 13.50 0.53
CA ASP A 244 -0.51 14.31 1.56
C ASP A 244 -1.61 13.57 2.36
N ALA A 245 -2.18 12.49 1.81
CA ALA A 245 -3.23 11.70 2.46
C ALA A 245 -2.68 10.94 3.68
N PHE A 246 -3.33 11.07 4.84
CA PHE A 246 -2.80 10.56 6.11
C PHE A 246 -3.74 9.52 6.75
N PRO A 247 -3.60 8.22 6.41
CA PRO A 247 -4.54 7.20 6.89
C PRO A 247 -4.36 6.92 8.38
N ILE A 248 -5.33 7.31 9.22
CA ILE A 248 -5.29 7.06 10.67
C ILE A 248 -6.03 5.76 11.04
N ASP A 249 -5.27 4.73 11.42
CA ASP A 249 -5.81 3.55 12.10
C ASP A 249 -5.57 3.60 13.61
N THR A 250 -5.79 2.48 14.30
CA THR A 250 -5.56 2.39 15.75
C THR A 250 -4.09 2.58 16.13
N HIS A 251 -3.14 2.12 15.32
CA HIS A 251 -1.71 2.27 15.56
C HIS A 251 -1.23 3.69 15.27
N VAL A 252 -1.70 4.27 14.16
CA VAL A 252 -1.42 5.66 13.82
C VAL A 252 -1.92 6.58 14.91
N ARG A 253 -3.18 6.41 15.33
CA ARG A 253 -3.73 7.15 16.47
C ARG A 253 -2.87 6.98 17.72
N GLN A 254 -2.47 5.75 18.05
CA GLN A 254 -1.65 5.50 19.24
C GLN A 254 -0.29 6.19 19.19
N PHE A 255 0.42 6.16 18.06
CA PHE A 255 1.71 6.84 17.97
C PHE A 255 1.55 8.36 17.99
N LEU A 256 0.46 8.90 17.42
CA LEU A 256 0.18 10.33 17.49
C LEU A 256 0.02 10.80 18.94
N GLY A 257 -0.65 9.99 19.77
CA GLY A 257 -0.74 10.24 21.21
C GLY A 257 0.60 10.06 21.92
N LEU A 258 1.30 8.94 21.68
CA LEU A 258 2.50 8.60 22.45
C LEU A 258 3.71 9.49 22.11
N TRP A 259 3.98 9.72 20.83
CA TRP A 259 5.18 10.43 20.38
C TRP A 259 4.99 11.94 20.29
N PHE A 260 3.79 12.39 19.98
CA PHE A 260 3.51 13.81 19.73
C PHE A 260 2.52 14.43 20.72
N GLY A 261 2.02 13.66 21.68
CA GLY A 261 1.17 14.18 22.75
C GLY A 261 -0.18 14.69 22.28
N PHE A 262 -0.70 14.22 21.14
CA PHE A 262 -1.99 14.68 20.61
C PHE A 262 -3.14 14.21 21.53
N PRO A 263 -3.85 15.09 22.26
CA PRO A 263 -4.89 14.69 23.20
C PRO A 263 -6.07 13.99 22.52
N GLU A 264 -6.37 14.35 21.27
CA GLU A 264 -7.41 13.73 20.45
C GLU A 264 -7.17 12.24 20.20
N ALA A 265 -5.92 11.78 20.31
CA ALA A 265 -5.56 10.38 20.17
C ALA A 265 -6.12 9.49 21.29
N SER A 266 -6.51 10.07 22.43
CA SER A 266 -7.15 9.35 23.54
C SER A 266 -8.64 9.09 23.28
N ALA A 267 -9.26 9.82 22.35
CA ALA A 267 -10.67 9.66 22.00
C ALA A 267 -10.89 8.58 20.91
N PRO A 268 -12.14 8.09 20.74
CA PRO A 268 -12.50 7.24 19.62
C PRO A 268 -12.31 7.93 18.26
N LEU A 269 -12.02 7.15 17.21
CA LEU A 269 -11.91 7.65 15.83
C LEU A 269 -13.30 7.84 15.19
N THR A 270 -14.04 8.84 15.65
CA THR A 270 -15.19 9.36 14.91
C THR A 270 -14.72 10.15 13.69
N ASP A 271 -15.57 10.33 12.69
CA ASP A 271 -15.27 11.14 11.50
C ASP A 271 -14.80 12.57 11.84
N LYS A 272 -15.33 13.16 12.91
CA LYS A 272 -14.90 14.47 13.41
C LYS A 272 -13.48 14.39 13.97
N ASN A 273 -13.23 13.44 14.87
CA ASN A 273 -11.93 13.31 15.53
C ASN A 273 -10.83 12.89 14.55
N TYR A 274 -11.18 12.07 13.56
CA TYR A 274 -10.29 11.68 12.46
C TYR A 274 -9.77 12.90 11.70
N ARG A 275 -10.65 13.82 11.31
CA ARG A 275 -10.27 15.04 10.56
C ARG A 275 -9.37 15.95 11.39
N ILE A 276 -9.66 16.14 12.68
CA ILE A 276 -8.82 16.93 13.59
C ILE A 276 -7.41 16.32 13.69
N LEU A 277 -7.31 15.01 13.91
CA LEU A 277 -6.01 14.33 13.96
C LEU A 277 -5.25 14.42 12.64
N ALA A 278 -5.94 14.28 11.50
CA ALA A 278 -5.32 14.37 10.17
C ALA A 278 -4.79 15.78 9.90
N GLU A 279 -5.53 16.82 10.27
CA GLU A 279 -5.11 18.22 10.17
C GLU A 279 -3.85 18.48 11.01
N ARG A 280 -3.87 18.12 12.30
CA ARG A 280 -2.70 18.27 13.18
C ARG A 280 -1.49 17.47 12.70
N ALA A 281 -1.70 16.27 12.17
CA ALA A 281 -0.63 15.47 11.59
C ALA A 281 -0.02 16.15 10.36
N ARG A 282 -0.84 16.80 9.52
CA ARG A 282 -0.37 17.58 8.36
C ARG A 282 0.41 18.83 8.76
N GLU A 283 0.00 19.52 9.82
CA GLU A 283 0.74 20.66 10.38
C GLU A 283 2.12 20.22 10.89
N LEU A 284 2.17 19.15 11.69
CA LEU A 284 3.41 18.62 12.25
C LEU A 284 4.36 18.07 11.19
N LEU A 285 3.82 17.27 10.26
CA LEU A 285 4.59 16.51 9.28
C LEU A 285 4.69 17.22 7.94
N GLY A 286 4.15 18.42 7.78
CA GLY A 286 4.15 19.20 6.54
C GLY A 286 3.17 18.68 5.47
N GLU A 287 2.39 19.61 4.90
CA GLU A 287 1.21 19.33 4.07
C GLU A 287 1.47 18.38 2.88
N LYS A 288 2.60 18.53 2.18
CA LYS A 288 2.84 17.81 0.91
C LYS A 288 3.18 16.33 1.07
N LEU A 289 3.79 15.96 2.19
CA LEU A 289 4.35 14.61 2.43
C LEU A 289 3.90 14.03 3.77
N ALA A 290 2.84 14.57 4.37
CA ALA A 290 2.36 14.12 5.68
C ALA A 290 2.08 12.61 5.68
N GLY A 291 1.36 12.11 4.67
CA GLY A 291 1.09 10.69 4.49
C GLY A 291 2.34 9.84 4.33
N TYR A 292 3.29 10.35 3.55
CA TYR A 292 4.57 9.67 3.32
C TYR A 292 5.38 9.53 4.61
N ARG A 293 5.54 10.63 5.34
CA ARG A 293 6.20 10.65 6.67
C ARG A 293 5.44 9.80 7.68
N GLY A 294 4.12 9.86 7.65
CA GLY A 294 3.22 9.03 8.45
C GLY A 294 3.44 7.54 8.23
N HIS A 295 3.69 7.11 7.00
CA HIS A 295 4.00 5.71 6.69
C HIS A 295 5.35 5.27 7.26
N HIS A 296 6.38 6.13 7.20
CA HIS A 296 7.66 5.87 7.87
C HIS A 296 7.51 5.76 9.39
N LEU A 297 6.74 6.66 10.00
CA LEU A 297 6.42 6.63 11.42
C LEU A 297 5.64 5.37 11.80
N PHE A 298 4.64 4.99 11.01
CA PHE A 298 3.89 3.76 11.20
C PHE A 298 4.79 2.52 11.10
N HIS A 299 5.70 2.49 10.12
CA HIS A 299 6.63 1.39 9.95
C HIS A 299 7.59 1.27 11.14
N CYS A 300 8.16 2.39 11.59
CA CYS A 300 8.97 2.46 12.80
C CYS A 300 8.19 2.00 14.03
N TRP A 301 6.96 2.49 14.20
CA TRP A 301 6.09 2.12 15.32
C TRP A 301 5.83 0.62 15.38
N ARG A 302 5.44 0.01 14.25
CA ARG A 302 5.08 -1.40 14.22
C ARG A 302 6.29 -2.30 14.50
N THR A 303 7.48 -1.92 14.06
CA THR A 303 8.70 -2.72 14.21
C THR A 303 9.38 -2.48 15.55
N GLU A 304 9.53 -1.21 15.96
CA GLU A 304 10.30 -0.85 17.16
C GLU A 304 9.48 -0.91 18.44
N VAL A 305 8.22 -0.47 18.39
CA VAL A 305 7.35 -0.37 19.58
C VAL A 305 6.46 -1.61 19.71
N ARG A 306 5.76 -1.97 18.64
CA ARG A 306 4.81 -3.10 18.67
C ARG A 306 5.46 -4.46 18.41
N LYS A 307 6.72 -4.49 17.96
CA LYS A 307 7.46 -5.71 17.63
C LYS A 307 6.65 -6.67 16.73
N MET A 308 5.88 -6.08 15.80
CA MET A 308 5.07 -6.82 14.86
C MET A 308 5.98 -7.54 13.87
N GLN A 309 5.81 -8.85 13.75
CA GLN A 309 6.50 -9.62 12.72
C GLN A 309 6.05 -9.16 11.33
N ALA A 310 7.02 -8.97 10.43
CA ALA A 310 6.74 -8.74 9.02
C ALA A 310 6.34 -10.08 8.39
N PHE A 311 5.06 -10.22 8.01
CA PHE A 311 4.55 -11.36 7.26
C PHE A 311 4.45 -11.00 5.78
#